data_AF-J3DM74-F1
#
_entry.id   AF-J3DM74-F1
#
_cell.length_a   1.000
_cell.length_b   1.000
_cell.length_c   1.000
_cell.angle_alpha   90.00
_cell.angle_beta   90.00
_cell.angle_gamma   90.00
#
_symmetry.space_group_name_H-M   'P 1'
#
loop_
_entity.id
_entity.type
_entity.pdbx_description
1 polymer ?
#
loop_
_entity_poly.entity_id
_entity_poly.type
_entity_poly.pdbx_seq_one_letter_code
_entity_poly.pdbx_strand_id
1 'polypeptide(L)'
;MPDELVAPISPSRVAMLGTDCKPTRCVGLVGEVGSTVQCSIYDQRSSTCREFDASWANGEVNVDCDAARAAFGLPALQPEFEMPYERSA
;
A
#
# COMPACT_ATOMS: atom_id res chain seq x y z
N MET A 1 -9.81 6.85 -10.04
CA MET A 1 -8.38 7.21 -10.00
C MET A 1 -8.21 8.49 -10.78
N PRO A 2 -7.61 9.54 -10.20
CA PRO A 2 -7.44 10.83 -10.88
C PRO A 2 -6.42 10.76 -12.02
N ASP A 3 -6.73 11.41 -13.14
CA ASP A 3 -5.90 11.43 -14.35
C ASP A 3 -4.55 12.14 -14.13
N GLU A 4 -4.52 13.14 -13.24
CA GLU A 4 -3.32 13.91 -12.90
C GLU A 4 -2.24 13.12 -12.13
N LEU A 5 -2.57 11.94 -11.62
CA LEU A 5 -1.68 11.11 -10.80
C LEU A 5 -1.12 9.90 -11.56
N VAL A 6 -1.33 9.83 -12.88
CA VAL A 6 -0.95 8.68 -13.70
C VAL A 6 -0.22 9.08 -14.98
N ALA A 7 0.55 8.14 -15.53
CA ALA A 7 1.15 8.22 -16.85
C ALA A 7 0.61 7.08 -17.74
N PRO A 8 0.28 7.35 -19.03
CA PRO A 8 -0.16 6.32 -19.94
C PRO A 8 0.96 5.31 -20.24
N ILE A 9 0.63 4.02 -20.19
CA ILE A 9 1.52 2.92 -20.62
C ILE A 9 1.03 2.35 -21.96
N SER A 10 -0.29 2.20 -22.10
CA SER A 10 -0.95 1.72 -23.31
C SER A 10 -2.36 2.34 -23.42
N PRO A 11 -3.08 2.14 -24.53
CA PRO A 11 -4.43 2.72 -24.69
C PRO A 11 -5.44 2.36 -23.60
N SER A 12 -5.22 1.26 -22.87
CA SER A 12 -6.11 0.79 -21.80
C SER A 12 -5.42 0.65 -20.44
N ARG A 13 -4.16 1.07 -20.31
CA ARG A 13 -3.39 0.93 -19.07
C ARG A 13 -2.60 2.18 -18.74
N VAL A 14 -2.55 2.49 -17.46
CA VAL A 14 -1.79 3.60 -16.90
C VAL A 14 -0.97 3.12 -15.71
N ALA A 15 0.16 3.77 -15.45
CA ALA A 15 0.96 3.60 -14.24
C ALA A 15 0.70 4.77 -13.31
N MET A 16 0.69 4.52 -12.00
CA MET A 16 0.76 5.60 -11.02
C MET A 16 2.11 6.32 -11.15
N LEU A 17 2.10 7.64 -11.15
CA LEU A 17 3.34 8.41 -11.11
C LEU A 17 4.16 8.03 -9.87
N GLY A 18 5.49 7.93 -10.03
CA GLY A 18 6.42 7.48 -8.98
C GLY A 18 6.55 5.97 -8.82
N THR A 19 5.83 5.18 -9.64
CA THR A 19 6.00 3.71 -9.69
C THR A 19 6.85 3.22 -10.86
N ASP A 20 7.30 4.12 -11.72
CA ASP A 20 8.08 3.87 -12.93
C ASP A 20 9.60 3.78 -12.67
N CYS A 21 10.06 4.11 -11.47
CA CYS A 21 11.46 4.02 -11.08
C CYS A 21 11.66 3.34 -9.71
N LYS A 22 12.92 3.08 -9.36
CA LYS A 22 13.34 2.56 -8.04
C LYS A 22 14.13 3.65 -7.27
N PRO A 23 13.90 3.82 -5.96
CA PRO A 23 12.88 3.13 -5.16
C PRO A 23 11.47 3.58 -5.54
N THR A 24 10.56 2.60 -5.66
CA THR A 24 9.18 2.82 -6.09
C THR A 24 8.42 3.55 -4.98
N ARG A 25 7.84 4.70 -5.29
CA ARG A 25 7.06 5.48 -4.33
C ARG A 25 5.95 6.25 -5.04
N CYS A 26 4.75 5.67 -5.05
CA CYS A 26 3.55 6.28 -5.62
C CYS A 26 3.32 7.70 -5.09
N VAL A 27 3.00 8.65 -5.98
CA VAL A 27 2.68 10.04 -5.63
C VAL A 27 1.47 10.18 -4.69
N GLY A 28 0.55 9.21 -4.70
CA GLY A 28 -0.60 9.18 -3.79
C GLY A 28 -0.26 8.70 -2.37
N LEU A 29 0.94 8.15 -2.13
CA LEU A 29 1.35 7.70 -0.80
C LEU A 29 1.87 8.89 0.00
N VAL A 30 1.19 9.25 1.08
CA VAL A 30 1.55 10.36 1.97
C VAL A 30 2.08 9.81 3.30
N GLY A 31 3.07 10.48 3.87
CA GLY A 31 3.73 10.08 5.11
C GLY A 31 5.04 9.32 4.90
N GLU A 32 5.49 8.67 5.96
CA GLU A 32 6.81 8.03 6.05
C GLU A 32 6.68 6.54 6.39
N VAL A 33 7.26 5.69 5.56
CA VAL A 33 7.24 4.23 5.74
C VAL A 33 7.99 3.85 7.02
N GLY A 34 7.38 3.00 7.85
CA GLY A 34 7.85 2.68 9.20
C GLY A 34 7.20 3.54 10.29
N SER A 35 6.53 4.63 9.89
CA SER A 35 5.74 5.51 10.74
C SER A 35 4.28 5.51 10.27
N THR A 36 3.64 6.68 10.22
CA THR A 36 2.29 6.84 9.67
C THR A 36 2.34 7.05 8.16
N VAL A 37 1.65 6.20 7.41
CA VAL A 37 1.43 6.33 5.96
C VAL A 37 -0.05 6.18 5.63
N GLN A 38 -0.49 6.84 4.55
CA GLN A 38 -1.83 6.66 4.00
C GLN A 38 -1.85 6.96 2.50
N CYS A 39 -2.85 6.43 1.79
CA CYS A 39 -3.12 6.82 0.42
C CYS A 39 -4.05 8.04 0.41
N SER A 40 -3.63 9.15 -0.19
CA SER A 40 -4.46 10.37 -0.30
C SER A 40 -5.69 10.20 -1.19
N ILE A 41 -5.73 9.15 -2.02
CA ILE A 41 -6.81 8.84 -2.94
C ILE A 41 -7.43 7.46 -2.67
N TYR A 42 -7.48 7.04 -1.39
CA TYR A 42 -7.83 5.66 -1.00
C TYR A 42 -9.10 5.14 -1.68
N ASP A 43 -10.19 5.89 -1.70
CA ASP A 43 -11.46 5.48 -2.33
C ASP A 43 -11.38 5.42 -3.87
N GLN A 44 -10.46 6.18 -4.45
CA GLN A 44 -10.26 6.28 -5.89
C GLN A 44 -9.07 5.47 -6.41
N ARG A 45 -8.47 4.60 -5.58
CA ARG A 45 -7.26 3.82 -5.90
C ARG A 45 -7.43 2.96 -7.17
N SER A 46 -6.32 2.54 -7.79
CA SER A 46 -6.35 1.64 -8.97
C SER A 46 -6.89 0.25 -8.59
N SER A 47 -7.26 -0.57 -9.58
CA SER A 47 -7.66 -1.97 -9.33
C SER A 47 -6.55 -2.74 -8.63
N THR A 48 -5.30 -2.61 -9.10
CA THR A 48 -4.13 -3.25 -8.49
C THR A 48 -3.97 -2.91 -7.01
N CYS A 49 -4.23 -1.67 -6.59
CA CYS A 49 -4.21 -1.30 -5.17
C CYS A 49 -5.48 -1.73 -4.40
N ARG A 50 -6.63 -1.92 -5.08
CA ARG A 50 -7.87 -2.44 -4.45
C ARG A 50 -7.79 -3.95 -4.18
N GLU A 51 -7.15 -4.67 -5.08
CA GLU A 51 -7.05 -6.13 -5.09
C GLU A 51 -5.87 -6.64 -4.24
N PHE A 52 -5.04 -5.75 -3.71
CA PHE A 52 -3.92 -6.11 -2.85
C PHE A 52 -4.39 -6.30 -1.41
N ASP A 53 -4.29 -7.52 -0.90
CA ASP A 53 -4.62 -7.86 0.48
C ASP A 53 -3.46 -7.55 1.43
N ALA A 54 -3.75 -6.89 2.54
CA ALA A 54 -2.76 -6.71 3.60
C ALA A 54 -2.39 -8.07 4.23
N SER A 55 -1.14 -8.23 4.66
CA SER A 55 -0.73 -9.40 5.42
C SER A 55 -1.64 -9.57 6.64
N TRP A 56 -2.06 -10.81 6.89
CA TRP A 56 -2.98 -11.21 7.96
C TRP A 56 -4.43 -10.74 7.83
N ALA A 57 -4.83 -10.05 6.76
CA ALA A 57 -6.22 -9.61 6.56
C ALA A 57 -7.24 -10.77 6.60
N ASN A 58 -6.81 -11.97 6.16
CA ASN A 58 -7.62 -13.19 6.18
C ASN A 58 -6.97 -14.30 7.05
N GLY A 59 -6.13 -13.92 8.03
CA GLY A 59 -5.35 -14.88 8.81
C GLY A 59 -4.18 -15.54 8.05
N GLU A 60 -3.89 -15.05 6.85
CA GLU A 60 -2.81 -15.55 5.99
C GLU A 60 -1.71 -14.50 5.82
N VAL A 61 -0.45 -14.94 5.76
CA VAL A 61 0.70 -14.07 5.48
C VAL A 61 0.69 -13.66 4.01
N ASN A 62 0.90 -12.38 3.74
CA ASN A 62 1.23 -11.90 2.40
C ASN A 62 2.75 -11.67 2.28
N VAL A 63 3.42 -12.52 1.48
CA VAL A 63 4.87 -12.46 1.25
C VAL A 63 5.35 -11.15 0.61
N ASP A 64 4.49 -10.48 -0.16
CA ASP A 64 4.81 -9.19 -0.78
C ASP A 64 4.89 -8.07 0.28
N CYS A 65 4.08 -8.16 1.35
CA CYS A 65 4.19 -7.25 2.48
C CYS A 65 5.53 -7.41 3.21
N ASP A 66 5.98 -8.65 3.40
CA ASP A 66 7.27 -8.93 4.05
C ASP A 66 8.45 -8.48 3.20
N ALA A 67 8.40 -8.71 1.89
CA ALA A 67 9.40 -8.22 0.95
C ALA A 67 9.46 -6.68 0.93
N ALA A 68 8.30 -6.02 0.91
CA ALA A 68 8.23 -4.56 0.97
C ALA A 68 8.83 -4.03 2.28
N ARG A 69 8.49 -4.63 3.43
CA ARG A 69 9.02 -4.23 4.73
C ARG A 69 10.53 -4.45 4.84
N ALA A 70 11.03 -5.58 4.35
CA ALA A 70 12.46 -5.86 4.31
C ALA A 70 13.24 -4.83 3.47
N ALA A 71 12.66 -4.35 2.36
CA ALA A 71 13.27 -3.30 1.55
C ALA A 71 13.45 -1.96 2.29
N PHE A 72 12.67 -1.73 3.36
CA PHE A 72 12.80 -0.58 4.27
C PHE A 72 13.50 -0.93 5.59
N GLY A 73 14.07 -2.14 5.73
CA GLY A 73 14.74 -2.58 6.96
C GLY A 73 13.78 -2.87 8.12
N LEU A 74 12.49 -3.06 7.84
CA LEU A 74 11.46 -3.34 8.84
C LEU A 74 11.24 -4.85 9.00
N PRO A 75 10.97 -5.34 10.23
CA PRO A 75 10.67 -6.75 10.47
C PRO A 75 9.32 -7.15 9.87
N ALA A 76 9.13 -8.42 9.50
CA ALA A 76 7.84 -8.96 9.04
C ALA A 76 6.69 -8.67 10.03
N LEU A 77 5.47 -8.52 9.51
CA LEU A 77 4.30 -8.31 10.36
C LEU A 77 3.95 -9.60 11.11
N GLN A 78 3.66 -9.46 12.40
CA GLN A 78 3.09 -10.54 13.20
C GLN A 78 1.56 -10.51 13.03
N PRO A 79 0.89 -11.66 13.17
CA PRO A 79 -0.57 -11.67 13.19
C PRO A 79 -1.05 -10.80 14.35
N GLU A 80 -2.12 -10.05 14.13
CA GLU A 80 -2.79 -9.30 15.19
C GLU A 80 -3.36 -10.31 16.19
N PHE A 81 -2.61 -10.62 17.26
CA PHE A 81 -3.20 -11.24 18.43
C PHE A 81 -4.14 -10.21 19.05
N GLU A 82 -5.44 -10.52 19.04
CA GLU A 82 -6.55 -9.70 19.54
C GLU A 82 -6.13 -8.76 20.67
N MET A 83 -5.85 -7.51 20.32
CA MET A 83 -5.94 -6.42 21.28
C MET A 83 -7.37 -5.90 21.14
N PRO A 84 -8.25 -6.10 22.14
CA PRO A 84 -9.59 -5.55 22.05
C PRO A 84 -9.46 -4.05 21.84
N TYR A 85 -9.93 -3.57 20.69
CA TYR A 85 -10.06 -2.15 20.44
C TYR A 85 -11.12 -1.64 21.41
N GLU A 86 -10.69 -1.17 22.59
CA GLU A 86 -11.52 -0.40 23.49
C GLU A 86 -11.92 0.86 22.74
N ARG A 87 -13.09 0.77 22.10
CA ARG A 87 -13.76 1.87 21.43
C ARG A 87 -14.13 2.87 22.53
N SER A 88 -13.20 3.77 22.83
CA SER A 88 -13.42 4.87 23.77
C SER A 88 -14.61 5.67 23.25
N ALA A 89 -15.65 5.72 24.08
CA ALA A 89 -16.91 6.42 23.83
C ALA A 89 -16.73 7.94 23.77
#